data_AF-A0A951AL67-F1
#
_entry.id   AF-A0A951AL67-F1
#
_cell.length_a   1.000
_cell.length_b   1.000
_cell.length_c   1.000
_cell.angle_alpha   90.00
_cell.angle_beta   90.00
_cell.angle_gamma   90.00
#
_symmetry.space_group_name_H-M   'P 1'
#
loop_
_entity.id
_entity.type
_entity.pdbx_description
1 polymer ?
#
loop_
_entity_poly.entity_id
_entity_poly.type
_entity_poly.pdbx_seq_one_letter_code
_entity_poly.pdbx_strand_id
1 'polypeptide(L)'
;MMRPIGFFIHLVLCSMCVHAQPVLRWAADPNSNAPYTFYAPGSSLTGFEYEIINAIARRLGRRAEFVQNDWNGLITGLHRGLYDCVICGIEITPDKASEVSFSIPYYFTFEQFVGRRGAPPIDSLDQLRNRNIGTLDQTAALRMLENTPGVIAKTYDQELNAYQDVVNGRLFGVLLDYPIAKYYAASNPELQLSGPTFGRVAYGIAIDNGNLPLQKEIDLALRELIASGELRAILSRWGLWTETVAQAFGQPATPAVPDTEYQRFVAAQIATANLWSRLQRYIVAGPLLRRAALLTLKVSLASMAVAIVAGLLLALCRLFGPLPVPWLATTYIEVMRGTPLLIQLLFIFYGLPHIGLRLSPFTASVLGLGLNYAASEAEIYRAGLLSVPAGQWHAAYALGLTWANA
;
A
#
# COMPACT_ATOMS: atom_id res chain seq x y z
N MET A 1 -64.69 1.48 32.48
CA MET A 1 -64.48 0.61 31.30
C MET A 1 -65.33 1.21 30.18
N MET A 2 -64.91 1.73 29.03
CA MET A 2 -63.64 1.95 28.32
C MET A 2 -63.87 3.20 27.44
N ARG A 3 -62.86 4.05 27.23
CA ARG A 3 -62.89 5.23 26.33
C ARG A 3 -62.29 4.87 24.95
N PRO A 4 -62.69 5.55 23.86
CA PRO A 4 -62.31 5.18 22.49
C PRO A 4 -60.98 5.84 22.07
N ILE A 5 -60.12 5.09 21.36
CA ILE A 5 -58.94 5.64 20.68
C ILE A 5 -58.97 5.11 19.25
N GLY A 6 -59.36 5.97 18.32
CA GLY A 6 -59.42 5.70 16.89
C GLY A 6 -59.12 6.97 16.14
N PHE A 7 -57.89 7.48 16.27
CA PHE A 7 -57.34 8.58 15.48
C PHE A 7 -55.82 8.49 15.62
N PHE A 8 -55.13 7.91 14.64
CA PHE A 8 -53.70 8.09 14.27
C PHE A 8 -53.24 6.92 13.38
N ILE A 9 -53.83 6.79 12.18
CA ILE A 9 -53.20 6.03 11.09
C ILE A 9 -53.25 6.95 9.86
N HIS A 10 -52.27 7.85 9.78
CA HIS A 10 -51.72 8.40 8.54
C HIS A 10 -50.65 9.44 8.92
N LEU A 11 -49.45 8.95 9.21
CA LEU A 11 -48.25 9.79 9.16
C LEU A 11 -47.09 8.97 8.57
N VAL A 12 -46.83 9.23 7.29
CA VAL A 12 -45.50 9.24 6.66
C VAL A 12 -44.70 7.92 6.75
N LEU A 13 -45.00 6.99 5.84
CA LEU A 13 -43.99 6.09 5.26
C LEU A 13 -43.49 6.70 3.94
N CYS A 14 -42.81 7.84 4.05
CA CYS A 14 -41.89 8.28 3.00
C CYS A 14 -40.50 7.76 3.38
N SER A 15 -40.29 6.45 3.21
CA SER A 15 -38.95 5.87 3.24
C SER A 15 -38.21 6.43 2.02
N MET A 16 -37.47 7.52 2.23
CA MET A 16 -36.37 7.86 1.36
C MET A 16 -35.42 6.66 1.38
N CYS A 17 -35.48 5.82 0.35
CA CYS A 17 -34.37 4.95 -0.02
C CYS A 17 -33.20 5.88 -0.35
N VAL A 18 -32.39 6.20 0.66
CA VAL A 18 -31.04 6.71 0.48
C VAL A 18 -30.29 5.58 -0.25
N HIS A 19 -30.33 5.59 -1.57
CA HIS A 19 -29.45 4.76 -2.38
C HIS A 19 -28.04 5.19 -1.98
N ALA A 20 -27.29 4.28 -1.35
CA ALA A 20 -25.89 4.52 -1.01
C ALA A 20 -25.18 4.94 -2.31
N GLN A 21 -24.52 6.10 -2.28
CA GLN A 21 -23.78 6.60 -3.45
C GLN A 21 -22.80 5.51 -3.92
N PRO A 22 -22.74 5.22 -5.24
CA PRO A 22 -21.80 4.24 -5.75
C PRO A 22 -20.37 4.62 -5.36
N VAL A 23 -19.51 3.64 -5.15
CA VAL A 23 -18.14 3.86 -4.67
C VAL A 23 -17.16 3.71 -5.83
N LEU A 24 -16.14 4.57 -5.87
CA LEU A 24 -14.92 4.37 -6.65
C LEU A 24 -13.82 3.99 -5.67
N ARG A 25 -13.46 2.70 -5.62
CA ARG A 25 -12.36 2.21 -4.79
C ARG A 25 -11.05 2.53 -5.49
N TRP A 26 -10.15 3.23 -4.83
CA TRP A 26 -8.86 3.61 -5.40
C TRP A 26 -7.74 3.31 -4.42
N ALA A 27 -6.55 3.07 -4.95
CA ALA A 27 -5.36 2.82 -4.14
C ALA A 27 -4.18 3.72 -4.51
N ALA A 28 -3.34 3.92 -3.52
CA ALA A 28 -2.05 4.59 -3.58
C ALA A 28 -1.18 4.07 -2.43
N ASP A 29 0.12 4.36 -2.49
CA ASP A 29 1.01 4.26 -1.34
C ASP A 29 1.15 5.65 -0.68
N PRO A 30 0.50 5.91 0.47
CA PRO A 30 0.64 7.16 1.20
C PRO A 30 1.90 7.27 2.07
N ASN A 31 2.72 6.22 2.15
CA ASN A 31 3.91 6.23 3.00
C ASN A 31 5.03 6.98 2.27
N SER A 32 5.51 8.09 2.84
CA SER A 32 6.64 8.86 2.29
C SER A 32 6.45 9.41 0.87
N ASN A 33 5.20 9.55 0.42
CA ASN A 33 4.86 9.85 -0.97
C ASN A 33 4.32 11.29 -1.16
N ALA A 34 4.81 12.26 -0.39
CA ALA A 34 4.44 13.66 -0.62
C ALA A 34 5.08 14.16 -1.92
N PRO A 35 4.36 14.87 -2.82
CA PRO A 35 3.04 15.48 -2.62
C PRO A 35 1.83 14.71 -3.17
N TYR A 36 2.02 13.48 -3.65
CA TYR A 36 1.04 12.70 -4.41
C TYR A 36 -0.24 12.39 -3.63
N THR A 37 -0.16 11.36 -2.79
CA THR A 37 -1.11 11.01 -1.75
C THR A 37 -0.28 10.71 -0.53
N PHE A 38 -0.54 11.33 0.60
CA PHE A 38 0.20 11.10 1.83
C PHE A 38 -0.64 11.47 3.05
N TYR A 39 -0.19 11.09 4.24
CA TYR A 39 -0.83 11.47 5.48
C TYR A 39 -0.38 12.86 5.95
N ALA A 40 -1.32 13.80 6.05
CA ALA A 40 -1.10 15.06 6.75
C ALA A 40 -0.90 14.82 8.27
N PRO A 41 -0.33 15.79 9.00
CA PRO A 41 -0.41 15.80 10.47
C PRO A 41 -1.89 15.66 10.89
N GLY A 42 -2.25 14.55 11.52
CA GLY A 42 -3.67 14.17 11.60
C GLY A 42 -3.96 12.72 11.28
N SER A 43 -3.08 12.08 10.50
CA SER A 43 -3.36 10.81 9.80
C SER A 43 -4.54 10.91 8.82
N SER A 44 -4.87 12.12 8.34
CA SER A 44 -5.82 12.32 7.25
C SER A 44 -5.08 12.28 5.91
N LEU A 45 -5.62 11.55 4.95
CA LEU A 45 -5.09 11.56 3.58
C LEU A 45 -5.24 12.94 2.96
N THR A 46 -4.17 13.37 2.30
CA THR A 46 -4.08 14.61 1.52
C THR A 46 -3.15 14.37 0.33
N GLY A 47 -2.98 15.37 -0.51
CA GLY A 47 -2.11 15.31 -1.69
C GLY A 47 -2.83 15.75 -2.94
N PHE A 48 -2.07 16.09 -3.98
CA PHE A 48 -2.67 16.56 -5.23
C PHE A 48 -3.45 15.44 -5.93
N GLU A 49 -3.00 14.18 -5.83
CA GLU A 49 -3.70 13.03 -6.40
C GLU A 49 -4.92 12.64 -5.60
N TYR A 50 -4.86 12.77 -4.27
CA TYR A 50 -6.03 12.68 -3.41
C TYR A 50 -7.10 13.69 -3.83
N GLU A 51 -6.73 14.94 -4.14
CA GLU A 51 -7.69 15.94 -4.63
C GLU A 51 -8.23 15.60 -6.04
N ILE A 52 -7.36 15.14 -6.95
CA ILE A 52 -7.75 14.73 -8.31
C ILE A 52 -8.76 13.58 -8.25
N ILE A 53 -8.47 12.50 -7.52
CA ILE A 53 -9.36 11.32 -7.49
C ILE A 53 -10.71 11.63 -6.84
N ASN A 54 -10.74 12.49 -5.82
CA ASN A 54 -12.00 12.98 -5.26
C ASN A 54 -12.78 13.85 -6.26
N ALA A 55 -12.09 14.66 -7.07
CA ALA A 55 -12.73 15.49 -8.10
C ALA A 55 -13.27 14.65 -9.27
N ILE A 56 -12.57 13.58 -9.64
CA ILE A 56 -13.04 12.56 -10.59
C ILE A 56 -14.27 11.86 -10.02
N ALA A 57 -14.19 11.32 -8.80
CA ALA A 57 -15.30 10.60 -8.18
C ALA A 57 -16.58 11.45 -8.13
N ARG A 58 -16.48 12.74 -7.80
CA ARG A 58 -17.62 13.68 -7.86
C ARG A 58 -18.27 13.74 -9.24
N ARG A 59 -17.48 13.83 -10.32
CA ARG A 59 -17.99 13.85 -11.71
C ARG A 59 -18.63 12.54 -12.13
N LEU A 60 -18.12 11.42 -11.60
CA LEU A 60 -18.71 10.10 -11.81
C LEU A 60 -19.99 9.86 -10.97
N GLY A 61 -20.39 10.81 -10.12
CA GLY A 61 -21.47 10.61 -9.16
C GLY A 61 -21.15 9.55 -8.10
N ARG A 62 -19.86 9.33 -7.81
CA ARG A 62 -19.36 8.33 -6.88
C ARG A 62 -18.67 8.95 -5.67
N ARG A 63 -18.60 8.18 -4.58
CA ARG A 63 -17.73 8.48 -3.43
C ARG A 63 -16.37 7.81 -3.64
N ALA A 64 -15.28 8.55 -3.51
CA ALA A 64 -13.94 7.97 -3.50
C ALA A 64 -13.71 7.21 -2.18
N GLU A 65 -13.28 5.95 -2.26
CA GLU A 65 -12.93 5.13 -1.11
C GLU A 65 -11.49 4.63 -1.25
N PHE A 66 -10.64 5.07 -0.33
CA PHE A 66 -9.23 4.71 -0.33
C PHE A 66 -9.02 3.28 0.20
N VAL A 67 -8.22 2.51 -0.54
CA VAL A 67 -7.73 1.19 -0.15
C VAL A 67 -6.20 1.27 -0.08
N GLN A 68 -5.65 1.15 1.14
CA GLN A 68 -4.21 1.15 1.37
C GLN A 68 -3.53 -0.03 0.67
N ASN A 69 -2.41 0.25 -0.01
CA ASN A 69 -1.46 -0.76 -0.45
C ASN A 69 -0.03 -0.16 -0.44
N ASP A 70 1.00 -0.98 -0.58
CA ASP A 70 2.39 -0.52 -0.82
C ASP A 70 2.69 -0.40 -2.31
N TRP A 71 3.69 0.40 -2.68
CA TRP A 71 4.12 0.64 -4.07
C TRP A 71 4.19 -0.63 -4.92
N ASN A 72 4.95 -1.64 -4.47
CA ASN A 72 5.19 -2.88 -5.20
C ASN A 72 3.91 -3.73 -5.32
N GLY A 73 2.98 -3.59 -4.37
CA GLY A 73 1.70 -4.28 -4.35
C GLY A 73 0.59 -3.66 -5.22
N LEU A 74 0.75 -2.42 -5.72
CA LEU A 74 -0.35 -1.66 -6.33
C LEU A 74 -0.95 -2.31 -7.58
N ILE A 75 -0.14 -2.72 -8.54
CA ILE A 75 -0.64 -3.34 -9.79
C ILE A 75 -1.22 -4.73 -9.50
N THR A 76 -0.54 -5.50 -8.64
CA THR A 76 -1.03 -6.82 -8.24
C THR A 76 -2.38 -6.75 -7.51
N GLY A 77 -2.57 -5.77 -6.61
CA GLY A 77 -3.84 -5.55 -5.93
C GLY A 77 -4.97 -5.11 -6.87
N LEU A 78 -4.64 -4.39 -7.94
CA LEU A 78 -5.59 -3.99 -8.99
C LEU A 78 -6.12 -5.22 -9.73
N HIS A 79 -5.24 -6.11 -10.20
CA HIS A 79 -5.63 -7.36 -10.87
C HIS A 79 -6.46 -8.29 -9.99
N ARG A 80 -6.30 -8.20 -8.67
CA ARG A 80 -7.10 -8.94 -7.71
C ARG A 80 -8.47 -8.34 -7.44
N GLY A 81 -8.77 -7.17 -8.00
CA GLY A 81 -10.03 -6.46 -7.83
C GLY A 81 -10.24 -5.89 -6.43
N LEU A 82 -9.14 -5.65 -5.69
CA LEU A 82 -9.20 -5.02 -4.37
C LEU A 82 -9.71 -3.58 -4.46
N TYR A 83 -9.40 -2.90 -5.56
CA TYR A 83 -9.83 -1.56 -5.92
C TYR A 83 -10.04 -1.46 -7.43
N ASP A 84 -10.68 -0.39 -7.87
CA ASP A 84 -11.11 -0.18 -9.25
C ASP A 84 -10.04 0.55 -10.08
N CYS A 85 -9.22 1.39 -9.44
CA CYS A 85 -8.10 2.08 -10.07
C CYS A 85 -6.95 2.41 -9.09
N VAL A 86 -5.79 2.79 -9.64
CA VAL A 86 -4.61 3.25 -8.90
C VAL A 86 -4.21 4.64 -9.38
N ILE A 87 -3.97 5.55 -8.43
CA ILE A 87 -3.41 6.88 -8.68
C ILE A 87 -2.32 7.14 -7.63
N CYS A 88 -1.08 7.07 -8.06
CA CYS A 88 0.09 7.09 -7.17
C CYS A 88 1.36 7.53 -7.93
N GLY A 89 1.28 8.53 -8.81
CA GLY A 89 2.39 8.87 -9.70
C GLY A 89 2.77 7.74 -10.66
N ILE A 90 1.82 6.90 -11.08
CA ILE A 90 2.13 5.77 -11.96
C ILE A 90 2.48 6.30 -13.34
N GLU A 91 3.75 6.15 -13.69
CA GLU A 91 4.29 6.50 -15.00
C GLU A 91 3.65 5.66 -16.12
N ILE A 92 3.22 6.32 -17.19
CA ILE A 92 2.75 5.66 -18.40
C ILE A 92 3.97 5.21 -19.19
N THR A 93 4.26 3.91 -19.16
CA THR A 93 5.41 3.31 -19.83
C THR A 93 4.95 2.10 -20.65
N PRO A 94 5.66 1.73 -21.74
CA PRO A 94 5.25 0.61 -22.60
C PRO A 94 5.11 -0.73 -21.86
N ASP A 95 5.99 -0.99 -20.89
CA ASP A 95 5.95 -2.16 -20.01
C ASP A 95 4.68 -2.18 -19.16
N LYS A 96 4.38 -1.10 -18.41
CA LYS A 96 3.16 -1.01 -17.59
C LYS A 96 1.89 -1.01 -18.44
N ALA A 97 1.91 -0.39 -19.62
CA ALA A 97 0.78 -0.37 -20.53
C ALA A 97 0.43 -1.75 -21.12
N SER A 98 1.33 -2.74 -21.01
CA SER A 98 1.02 -4.14 -21.33
C SER A 98 0.29 -4.86 -20.20
N GLU A 99 0.41 -4.38 -18.96
CA GLU A 99 -0.20 -4.98 -17.76
C GLU A 99 -1.52 -4.31 -17.38
N VAL A 100 -1.63 -2.99 -17.54
CA VAL A 100 -2.80 -2.18 -17.16
C VAL A 100 -3.22 -1.21 -18.25
N SER A 101 -4.48 -0.78 -18.18
CA SER A 101 -5.01 0.29 -19.01
C SER A 101 -4.83 1.62 -18.29
N PHE A 102 -4.29 2.62 -18.97
CA PHE A 102 -4.11 3.95 -18.40
C PHE A 102 -5.22 4.90 -18.83
N SER A 103 -5.60 5.81 -17.93
CA SER A 103 -6.29 7.03 -18.34
C SER A 103 -5.44 7.90 -19.26
N ILE A 104 -6.02 8.94 -19.84
CA ILE A 104 -5.24 10.06 -20.36
C ILE A 104 -4.31 10.62 -19.26
N PRO A 105 -3.15 11.18 -19.63
CA PRO A 105 -2.22 11.73 -18.64
C PRO A 105 -2.84 12.88 -17.85
N TYR A 106 -2.69 12.87 -16.51
CA TYR A 106 -3.12 13.97 -15.64
C TYR A 106 -1.96 14.87 -15.20
N TYR A 107 -0.71 14.47 -15.45
CA TYR A 107 0.46 15.24 -15.10
C TYR A 107 1.66 14.88 -15.97
N PHE A 108 2.54 15.86 -16.21
CA PHE A 108 3.77 15.69 -16.98
C PHE A 108 4.95 16.22 -16.18
N THR A 109 6.03 15.45 -16.13
CA THR A 109 7.21 15.79 -15.35
C THR A 109 8.49 15.19 -15.92
N PHE A 110 9.56 15.26 -15.14
CA PHE A 110 10.89 14.78 -15.46
C PHE A 110 11.53 14.22 -14.19
N GLU A 111 12.58 13.43 -14.33
CA GLU A 111 13.41 12.99 -13.22
C GLU A 111 14.32 14.13 -12.75
N GLN A 112 14.58 14.22 -11.46
CA GLN A 112 15.42 15.24 -10.86
C GLN A 112 16.44 14.61 -9.92
N PHE A 113 17.71 14.91 -10.15
CA PHE A 113 18.77 14.50 -9.24
C PHE A 113 18.77 15.38 -7.98
N VAL A 114 18.88 14.74 -6.82
CA VAL A 114 19.00 15.38 -5.51
C VAL A 114 20.30 14.91 -4.86
N GLY A 115 21.14 15.88 -4.50
CA GLY A 115 22.43 15.65 -3.85
C GLY A 115 22.53 16.41 -2.53
N ARG A 116 23.69 16.29 -1.87
CA ARG A 116 24.01 17.09 -0.70
C ARG A 116 24.15 18.57 -1.04
N ARG A 117 23.71 19.42 -0.13
CA ARG A 117 23.84 20.86 -0.26
C ARG A 117 25.30 21.28 -0.38
N GLY A 118 25.59 22.19 -1.32
CA GLY A 118 26.94 22.68 -1.61
C GLY A 118 27.79 21.77 -2.52
N ALA A 119 27.28 20.60 -2.93
CA ALA A 119 27.95 19.80 -3.95
C ALA A 119 27.85 20.46 -5.34
N PRO A 120 28.82 20.22 -6.25
CA PRO A 120 28.72 20.65 -7.63
C PRO A 120 27.44 20.12 -8.33
N PRO A 121 26.87 20.88 -9.28
CA PRO A 121 25.72 20.43 -10.05
C PRO A 121 26.07 19.19 -10.89
N ILE A 122 25.09 18.30 -11.07
CA ILE A 122 25.18 17.13 -11.95
C ILE A 122 24.42 17.43 -13.25
N ASP A 123 25.15 17.74 -14.30
CA ASP A 123 24.60 18.11 -15.61
C ASP A 123 24.26 16.89 -16.48
N SER A 124 24.85 15.72 -16.20
CA SER A 124 24.58 14.48 -16.93
C SER A 124 24.64 13.24 -16.04
N LEU A 125 23.86 12.20 -16.38
CA LEU A 125 23.88 10.93 -15.66
C LEU A 125 25.25 10.22 -15.72
N ASP A 126 26.05 10.46 -16.78
CA ASP A 126 27.40 9.91 -16.90
C ASP A 126 28.34 10.35 -15.75
N GLN A 127 28.09 11.52 -15.14
CA GLN A 127 28.85 12.00 -13.99
C GLN A 127 28.60 11.16 -12.72
N LEU A 128 27.56 10.31 -12.73
CA LEU A 128 27.21 9.41 -11.64
C LEU A 128 27.96 8.06 -11.72
N ARG A 129 28.87 7.89 -12.69
CA ARG A 129 29.66 6.66 -12.82
C ARG A 129 30.41 6.32 -11.53
N ASN A 130 30.36 5.04 -11.16
CA ASN A 130 30.91 4.46 -9.93
C ASN A 130 30.31 5.05 -8.64
N ARG A 131 29.12 5.65 -8.70
CA ARG A 131 28.41 6.17 -7.53
C ARG A 131 27.19 5.31 -7.19
N ASN A 132 26.89 5.22 -5.90
CA ASN A 132 25.65 4.64 -5.41
C ASN A 132 24.54 5.68 -5.48
N ILE A 133 23.53 5.44 -6.32
CA ILE A 133 22.39 6.35 -6.52
C ILE A 133 21.12 5.64 -6.06
N GLY A 134 20.38 6.29 -5.15
CA GLY A 134 19.10 5.80 -4.66
C GLY A 134 17.97 6.09 -5.64
N THR A 135 17.01 5.18 -5.74
CA THR A 135 15.73 5.35 -6.45
C THR A 135 14.70 4.32 -5.95
N LEU A 136 13.53 4.23 -6.57
CA LEU A 136 12.53 3.19 -6.31
C LEU A 136 12.53 2.11 -7.39
N ASP A 137 12.05 0.92 -7.03
CA ASP A 137 11.85 -0.17 -7.99
C ASP A 137 10.71 0.15 -8.99
N GLN A 138 10.76 -0.43 -10.19
CA GLN A 138 9.74 -0.29 -11.23
C GLN A 138 9.47 1.17 -11.69
N THR A 139 10.51 2.01 -11.75
CA THR A 139 10.43 3.44 -12.15
C THR A 139 11.25 3.77 -13.39
N ALA A 140 10.97 4.93 -14.01
CA ALA A 140 11.76 5.51 -15.08
C ALA A 140 13.16 5.87 -14.59
N ALA A 141 13.29 6.46 -13.41
CA ALA A 141 14.58 6.70 -12.75
C ALA A 141 15.44 5.44 -12.68
N LEU A 142 14.90 4.30 -12.22
CA LEU A 142 15.66 3.05 -12.17
C LEU A 142 16.16 2.64 -13.55
N ARG A 143 15.28 2.65 -14.56
CA ARG A 143 15.68 2.33 -15.94
C ARG A 143 16.75 3.28 -16.48
N MET A 144 16.68 4.57 -16.15
CA MET A 144 17.72 5.53 -16.56
C MET A 144 19.06 5.21 -15.90
N LEU A 145 19.07 4.89 -14.60
CA LEU A 145 20.28 4.54 -13.87
C LEU A 145 20.89 3.22 -14.37
N GLU A 146 20.07 2.19 -14.60
CA GLU A 146 20.52 0.88 -15.10
C GLU A 146 21.07 0.98 -16.53
N ASN A 147 20.50 1.86 -17.36
CA ASN A 147 21.00 2.12 -18.71
C ASN A 147 22.21 3.05 -18.74
N THR A 148 22.64 3.62 -17.61
CA THR A 148 23.81 4.51 -17.53
C THR A 148 25.05 3.71 -17.10
N PRO A 149 26.07 3.53 -17.97
CA PRO A 149 27.20 2.65 -17.69
C PRO A 149 27.99 3.03 -16.43
N GLY A 150 28.08 2.06 -15.52
CA GLY A 150 28.88 2.14 -14.29
C GLY A 150 28.20 2.84 -13.13
N VAL A 151 26.95 3.29 -13.26
CA VAL A 151 26.13 3.72 -12.12
C VAL A 151 25.72 2.51 -11.28
N ILE A 152 25.70 2.66 -9.96
CA ILE A 152 25.25 1.61 -9.03
C ILE A 152 23.89 2.04 -8.47
N ALA A 153 22.80 1.56 -9.08
CA ALA A 153 21.45 1.83 -8.60
C ALA A 153 21.16 1.06 -7.29
N LYS A 154 20.49 1.74 -6.35
CA LYS A 154 19.99 1.17 -5.09
C LYS A 154 18.50 1.46 -4.98
N THR A 155 17.68 0.41 -5.00
CA THR A 155 16.24 0.52 -4.83
C THR A 155 15.86 0.56 -3.36
N TYR A 156 14.80 1.32 -3.06
CA TYR A 156 14.19 1.43 -1.74
C TYR A 156 12.69 1.16 -1.86
N ASP A 157 12.08 0.71 -0.77
CA ASP A 157 10.62 0.58 -0.69
C ASP A 157 9.93 1.93 -0.39
N GLN A 158 10.68 2.91 0.14
CA GLN A 158 10.19 4.25 0.46
C GLN A 158 11.24 5.31 0.12
N GLU A 159 10.80 6.42 -0.47
CA GLU A 159 11.61 7.51 -1.01
C GLU A 159 12.38 8.24 0.09
N LEU A 160 11.73 8.44 1.25
CA LEU A 160 12.34 9.13 2.37
C LEU A 160 13.60 8.41 2.88
N ASN A 161 13.65 7.08 2.80
CA ASN A 161 14.83 6.31 3.18
C ASN A 161 16.02 6.59 2.25
N ALA A 162 15.78 6.77 0.94
CA ALA A 162 16.82 7.13 -0.01
C ALA A 162 17.39 8.53 0.29
N TYR A 163 16.54 9.52 0.58
CA TYR A 163 17.00 10.86 0.98
C TYR A 163 17.79 10.84 2.29
N GLN A 164 17.35 10.06 3.28
CA GLN A 164 18.07 9.91 4.55
C GLN A 164 19.44 9.24 4.37
N ASP A 165 19.57 8.34 3.40
CA ASP A 165 20.85 7.69 3.08
C ASP A 165 21.84 8.63 2.38
N VAL A 166 21.37 9.64 1.64
CA VAL A 166 22.23 10.74 1.15
C VAL A 166 22.74 11.59 2.29
N VAL A 167 21.87 11.98 3.22
CA VAL A 167 22.25 12.71 4.44
C VAL A 167 23.32 11.93 5.20
N ASN A 168 23.06 10.65 5.48
CA ASN A 168 23.96 9.76 6.21
C ASN A 168 25.24 9.39 5.44
N GLY A 169 25.34 9.71 4.15
CA GLY A 169 26.53 9.46 3.32
C GLY A 169 26.67 8.04 2.81
N ARG A 170 25.59 7.26 2.86
CA ARG A 170 25.52 5.94 2.23
C ARG A 170 25.29 6.03 0.73
N LEU A 171 24.58 7.06 0.27
CA LEU A 171 24.35 7.37 -1.14
C LEU A 171 25.06 8.66 -1.56
N PHE A 172 25.45 8.72 -2.83
CA PHE A 172 25.95 9.95 -3.45
C PHE A 172 24.81 10.94 -3.75
N GLY A 173 23.65 10.40 -4.12
CA GLY A 173 22.43 11.17 -4.36
C GLY A 173 21.25 10.25 -4.65
N VAL A 174 20.11 10.86 -4.94
CA VAL A 174 18.87 10.20 -5.33
C VAL A 174 18.43 10.72 -6.69
N LEU A 175 17.94 9.84 -7.56
CA LEU A 175 17.21 10.22 -8.78
C LEU A 175 15.75 9.78 -8.63
N LEU A 176 14.85 10.75 -8.61
CA LEU A 176 13.41 10.56 -8.50
C LEU A 176 12.67 11.69 -9.22
N ASP A 177 11.38 11.51 -9.44
CA ASP A 177 10.53 12.48 -10.11
C ASP A 177 10.59 13.87 -9.45
N TYR A 178 10.53 14.92 -10.28
CA TYR A 178 10.62 16.30 -9.84
C TYR A 178 9.63 16.71 -8.72
N PRO A 179 8.34 16.30 -8.71
CA PRO A 179 7.40 16.70 -7.66
C PRO A 179 7.87 16.27 -6.26
N ILE A 180 8.32 15.03 -6.11
CA ILE A 180 8.80 14.50 -4.84
C ILE A 180 10.16 15.10 -4.48
N ALA A 181 11.07 15.22 -5.45
CA ALA A 181 12.36 15.88 -5.27
C ALA A 181 12.19 17.32 -4.75
N LYS A 182 11.26 18.09 -5.35
CA LYS A 182 10.93 19.45 -4.92
C LYS A 182 10.50 19.49 -3.45
N TYR A 183 9.60 18.62 -3.03
CA TYR A 183 9.06 18.62 -1.68
C TYR A 183 10.11 18.21 -0.63
N TYR A 184 10.80 17.09 -0.85
CA TYR A 184 11.75 16.59 0.14
C TYR A 184 13.06 17.37 0.17
N ALA A 185 13.59 17.84 -0.96
CA ALA A 185 14.80 18.66 -0.97
C ALA A 185 14.55 20.05 -0.36
N ALA A 186 13.39 20.68 -0.61
CA ALA A 186 13.08 21.99 -0.03
C ALA A 186 12.92 21.95 1.49
N SER A 187 12.43 20.82 2.01
CA SER A 187 12.19 20.63 3.43
C SER A 187 13.41 20.20 4.24
N ASN A 188 14.52 19.85 3.59
CA ASN A 188 15.71 19.33 4.22
C ASN A 188 16.92 20.29 4.03
N PRO A 189 17.51 20.83 5.13
CA PRO A 189 18.62 21.78 5.02
C PRO A 189 19.89 21.16 4.44
N GLU A 190 20.04 19.83 4.44
CA GLU A 190 21.24 19.14 3.96
C GLU A 190 21.16 18.71 2.49
N LEU A 191 20.00 18.83 1.84
CA LEU A 191 19.76 18.40 0.47
C LEU A 191 19.56 19.58 -0.48
N GLN A 192 19.84 19.38 -1.76
CA GLN A 192 19.52 20.33 -2.83
C GLN A 192 19.19 19.59 -4.13
N LEU A 193 18.30 20.16 -4.95
CA LEU A 193 18.20 19.78 -6.35
C LEU A 193 19.53 20.10 -7.05
N SER A 194 19.98 19.23 -7.94
CA SER A 194 21.29 19.35 -8.58
C SER A 194 21.18 19.12 -10.09
N GLY A 195 21.58 20.13 -10.86
CA GLY A 195 21.58 20.10 -12.32
C GLY A 195 20.20 20.17 -12.98
N PRO A 196 20.12 19.94 -14.31
CA PRO A 196 18.88 19.91 -15.07
C PRO A 196 18.05 18.67 -14.72
N THR A 197 16.83 18.61 -15.26
CA THR A 197 15.98 17.44 -15.20
C THR A 197 16.27 16.44 -16.32
N PHE A 198 15.95 15.16 -16.10
CA PHE A 198 16.28 14.05 -17.00
C PHE A 198 15.03 13.32 -17.47
N GLY A 199 14.92 13.10 -18.78
CA GLY A 199 13.84 12.34 -19.42
C GLY A 199 12.44 12.91 -19.16
N ARG A 200 11.45 12.48 -19.93
CA ARG A 200 10.07 12.95 -19.77
C ARG A 200 9.20 11.83 -19.22
N VAL A 201 8.43 12.16 -18.19
CA VAL A 201 7.51 11.26 -17.50
C VAL A 201 6.09 11.82 -17.63
N ALA A 202 5.11 10.94 -17.79
CA ALA A 202 3.70 11.28 -17.79
C ALA A 202 2.97 10.34 -16.83
N TYR A 203 2.13 10.87 -15.95
CA TYR A 203 1.35 10.05 -15.02
C TYR A 203 -0.04 9.76 -15.55
N GLY A 204 -0.47 8.52 -15.37
CA GLY A 204 -1.81 8.04 -15.71
C GLY A 204 -2.43 7.31 -14.53
N ILE A 205 -3.76 7.31 -14.48
CA ILE A 205 -4.50 6.47 -13.54
C ILE A 205 -4.52 5.06 -14.12
N ALA A 206 -3.98 4.09 -13.39
CA ALA A 206 -3.99 2.69 -13.83
C ALA A 206 -5.32 2.03 -13.49
N ILE A 207 -5.88 1.33 -14.47
CA ILE A 207 -7.14 0.59 -14.41
C ILE A 207 -6.87 -0.83 -14.93
N ASP A 208 -7.55 -1.82 -14.36
CA ASP A 208 -7.41 -3.19 -14.85
C ASP A 208 -7.78 -3.28 -16.35
N ASN A 209 -7.00 -4.03 -17.13
CA ASN A 209 -7.14 -4.13 -18.59
C ASN A 209 -8.54 -4.57 -19.07
N GLY A 210 -9.32 -5.22 -18.20
CA GLY A 210 -10.70 -5.61 -18.52
C GLY A 210 -11.74 -4.48 -18.42
N ASN A 211 -11.41 -3.32 -17.85
CA ASN A 211 -12.39 -2.29 -17.46
C ASN A 211 -12.32 -1.01 -18.32
N LEU A 212 -12.44 -1.17 -19.64
CA LEU A 212 -12.53 -0.06 -20.59
C LEU A 212 -13.68 0.93 -20.30
N PRO A 213 -14.87 0.52 -19.79
CA PRO A 213 -15.90 1.47 -19.41
C PRO A 213 -15.43 2.46 -18.34
N LEU A 214 -14.81 1.97 -17.26
CA LEU A 214 -14.27 2.83 -16.21
C LEU A 214 -13.15 3.74 -16.71
N GLN A 215 -12.27 3.22 -17.57
CA GLN A 215 -11.23 4.03 -18.20
C GLN A 215 -11.83 5.23 -18.95
N LYS A 216 -12.85 5.00 -19.78
CA LYS A 216 -13.53 6.07 -20.54
C LYS A 216 -14.24 7.08 -19.63
N GLU A 217 -14.87 6.60 -18.56
CA GLU A 217 -15.48 7.46 -17.54
C GLU A 217 -14.43 8.38 -16.87
N ILE A 218 -13.29 7.81 -16.47
CA ILE A 218 -12.17 8.56 -15.88
C ILE A 218 -11.58 9.55 -16.88
N ASP A 219 -11.40 9.14 -18.14
CA ASP A 219 -10.88 10.01 -19.21
C ASP A 219 -11.79 11.21 -19.44
N LEU A 220 -13.10 11.00 -19.48
CA LEU A 220 -14.07 12.09 -19.60
C LEU A 220 -13.96 13.05 -18.42
N ALA A 221 -13.94 12.53 -17.19
CA ALA A 221 -13.81 13.33 -15.99
C ALA A 221 -12.50 14.14 -15.95
N LEU A 222 -11.38 13.55 -16.38
CA LEU A 222 -10.10 14.25 -16.50
C LEU A 222 -10.13 15.36 -17.55
N ARG A 223 -10.74 15.12 -18.72
CA ARG A 223 -10.92 16.16 -19.75
C ARG A 223 -11.73 17.34 -19.22
N GLU A 224 -12.79 17.06 -18.46
CA GLU A 224 -13.61 18.11 -17.83
C GLU A 224 -12.85 18.87 -16.74
N LEU A 225 -12.03 18.19 -15.93
CA LEU A 225 -11.17 18.81 -14.92
C LEU A 225 -10.10 19.72 -15.53
N ILE A 226 -9.51 19.29 -16.65
CA ILE A 226 -8.59 20.10 -17.44
C ILE A 226 -9.36 21.31 -17.97
N ALA A 227 -10.42 21.09 -18.76
CA ALA A 227 -11.16 22.16 -19.44
C ALA A 227 -11.74 23.20 -18.48
N SER A 228 -12.22 22.81 -17.30
CA SER A 228 -12.75 23.75 -16.30
C SER A 228 -11.67 24.55 -15.56
N GLY A 229 -10.41 24.14 -15.65
CA GLY A 229 -9.30 24.70 -14.88
C GLY A 229 -9.24 24.23 -13.43
N GLU A 230 -10.08 23.26 -13.01
CA GLU A 230 -10.02 22.68 -11.67
C GLU A 230 -8.71 21.91 -11.46
N LEU A 231 -8.24 21.15 -12.46
CA LEU A 231 -6.94 20.49 -12.38
C LEU A 231 -5.80 21.51 -12.23
N ARG A 232 -5.86 22.62 -12.99
CA ARG A 232 -4.91 23.72 -12.85
C ARG A 232 -4.92 24.30 -11.45
N ALA A 233 -6.09 24.50 -10.84
CA ALA A 233 -6.21 25.01 -9.48
C ALA A 233 -5.64 24.03 -8.44
N ILE A 234 -5.90 22.73 -8.59
CA ILE A 234 -5.28 21.68 -7.74
C ILE A 234 -3.76 21.77 -7.85
N LEU A 235 -3.21 21.60 -9.07
CA LEU A 235 -1.76 21.62 -9.27
C LEU A 235 -1.12 22.94 -8.82
N SER A 236 -1.81 24.07 -8.98
CA SER A 236 -1.32 25.37 -8.50
C SER A 236 -1.19 25.42 -6.97
N ARG A 237 -2.20 24.95 -6.21
CA ARG A 237 -2.14 24.89 -4.74
C ARG A 237 -0.95 24.08 -4.23
N TRP A 238 -0.63 23.01 -4.95
CA TRP A 238 0.47 22.11 -4.65
C TRP A 238 1.81 22.59 -5.24
N GLY A 239 1.85 23.76 -5.90
CA GLY A 239 3.07 24.29 -6.52
C GLY A 239 3.59 23.43 -7.67
N LEU A 240 2.72 22.67 -8.32
CA LEU A 240 3.02 21.71 -9.39
C LEU A 240 2.51 22.16 -10.76
N TRP A 241 1.86 23.34 -10.86
CA TRP A 241 1.55 23.92 -12.17
C TRP A 241 2.83 24.48 -12.81
N THR A 242 3.45 23.69 -13.68
CA THR A 242 4.68 24.04 -14.41
C THR A 242 4.38 24.44 -15.85
N GLU A 243 5.34 25.09 -16.51
CA GLU A 243 5.24 25.42 -17.93
C GLU A 243 5.01 24.19 -18.81
N THR A 244 5.69 23.08 -18.51
CA THR A 244 5.52 21.79 -19.20
C THR A 244 4.08 21.28 -19.11
N VAL A 245 3.48 21.35 -17.93
CA VAL A 245 2.09 20.93 -17.70
C VAL A 245 1.13 21.86 -18.44
N ALA A 246 1.35 23.18 -18.33
CA ALA A 246 0.53 24.17 -19.00
C ALA A 246 0.55 24.00 -20.53
N GLN A 247 1.75 23.80 -21.11
CA GLN A 247 1.92 23.53 -22.53
C GLN A 247 1.22 22.24 -22.95
N ALA A 248 1.40 21.15 -22.18
CA ALA A 248 0.79 19.87 -22.48
C ALA A 248 -0.75 19.90 -22.47
N PHE A 249 -1.35 20.76 -21.64
CA PHE A 249 -2.80 20.93 -21.56
C PHE A 249 -3.34 22.11 -22.39
N GLY A 250 -2.48 22.84 -23.11
CA GLY A 250 -2.89 24.02 -23.88
C GLY A 250 -3.48 25.14 -23.01
N GLN A 251 -2.94 25.34 -21.81
CA GLN A 251 -3.41 26.31 -20.82
C GLN A 251 -2.36 27.39 -20.52
N PRO A 252 -2.75 28.54 -19.93
CA PRO A 252 -1.81 29.56 -19.52
C PRO A 252 -0.76 29.04 -18.53
N ALA A 253 0.50 29.44 -18.70
CA ALA A 253 1.59 29.08 -17.79
C ALA A 253 1.41 29.66 -16.38
N THR A 254 0.59 30.70 -16.22
CA THR A 254 0.31 31.30 -14.91
C THR A 254 -0.49 30.35 -14.02
N PRO A 255 -0.04 30.10 -12.78
CA PRO A 255 -0.81 29.37 -11.79
C PRO A 255 -2.18 30.03 -11.55
N ALA A 256 -3.21 29.22 -11.31
CA ALA A 256 -4.56 29.72 -11.04
C ALA A 256 -4.71 30.32 -9.64
N VAL A 257 -3.93 29.79 -8.67
CA VAL A 257 -3.96 30.17 -7.26
C VAL A 257 -2.54 30.07 -6.67
N PRO A 258 -2.25 30.72 -5.53
CA PRO A 258 -0.97 30.55 -4.84
C PRO A 258 -0.72 29.10 -4.39
N ASP A 259 0.55 28.75 -4.19
CA ASP A 259 1.05 27.43 -3.81
C ASP A 259 0.89 27.12 -2.32
N THR A 260 -0.31 27.35 -1.79
CA THR A 260 -0.62 27.31 -0.36
C THR A 260 -0.30 25.98 0.32
N GLU A 261 -0.53 24.85 -0.35
CA GLU A 261 -0.26 23.52 0.21
C GLU A 261 1.23 23.18 0.20
N TYR A 262 1.97 23.62 -0.84
CA TYR A 262 3.43 23.50 -0.86
C TYR A 262 4.07 24.29 0.28
N GLN A 263 3.66 25.56 0.46
CA GLN A 263 4.17 26.40 1.55
C GLN A 263 3.80 25.83 2.91
N ARG A 264 2.57 25.29 3.08
CA ARG A 264 2.15 24.61 4.31
C ARG A 264 3.01 23.38 4.59
N PHE A 265 3.30 22.55 3.58
CA PHE A 265 4.15 21.37 3.73
C PHE A 265 5.57 21.75 4.18
N VAL A 266 6.21 22.67 3.46
CA VAL A 266 7.57 23.13 3.76
C VAL A 266 7.62 23.75 5.17
N ALA A 267 6.65 24.60 5.52
CA ALA A 267 6.56 25.18 6.85
C ALA A 267 6.37 24.11 7.93
N ALA A 268 5.51 23.11 7.74
CA ALA A 268 5.27 22.04 8.71
C ALA A 268 6.51 21.17 8.93
N GLN A 269 7.31 20.95 7.89
CA GLN A 269 8.50 20.11 7.95
C GLN A 269 9.70 20.85 8.58
N ILE A 270 9.84 22.15 8.30
CA ILE A 270 10.83 23.02 8.95
C ILE A 270 10.46 23.26 10.42
N ALA A 271 9.16 23.37 10.72
CA ALA A 271 8.67 23.72 12.04
C ALA A 271 8.58 22.53 13.01
N THR A 272 9.58 21.67 13.18
CA THR A 272 9.64 20.83 14.41
C THR A 272 11.05 20.46 14.89
N ALA A 273 11.59 21.20 15.86
CA ALA A 273 12.71 20.75 16.70
C ALA A 273 12.41 20.84 18.21
N ASN A 274 11.14 20.87 18.64
CA ASN A 274 10.79 20.78 20.06
C ASN A 274 10.16 19.42 20.41
N LEU A 275 10.45 18.92 21.61
CA LEU A 275 9.95 17.63 22.10
C LEU A 275 8.41 17.56 22.09
N TRP A 276 7.73 18.69 22.28
CA TRP A 276 6.27 18.74 22.36
C TRP A 276 5.62 18.43 21.00
N SER A 277 6.15 18.97 19.91
CA SER A 277 5.66 18.61 18.57
C SER A 277 5.83 17.11 18.25
N ARG A 278 6.88 16.47 18.77
CA ARG A 278 7.08 15.01 18.62
C ARG A 278 6.01 14.22 19.35
N LEU A 279 5.69 14.60 20.59
CA LEU A 279 4.66 13.94 21.39
C LEU A 279 3.25 14.19 20.82
N GLN A 280 2.96 15.39 20.32
CA GLN A 280 1.68 15.70 19.68
C GLN A 280 1.40 14.81 18.46
N ARG A 281 2.43 14.45 17.67
CA ARG A 281 2.29 13.50 16.55
C ARG A 281 1.75 12.14 17.01
N TYR A 282 2.24 11.62 18.14
CA TYR A 282 1.76 10.34 18.68
C TYR A 282 0.33 10.43 19.19
N ILE A 283 -0.04 11.53 19.84
CA ILE A 283 -1.41 11.76 20.33
C ILE A 283 -2.39 11.78 19.14
N VAL A 284 -2.04 12.52 18.09
CA VAL A 284 -2.85 12.65 16.88
C VAL A 284 -2.95 11.32 16.11
N ALA A 285 -1.89 10.53 16.08
CA ALA A 285 -1.91 9.18 15.49
C ALA A 285 -2.68 8.14 16.34
N GLY A 286 -3.04 8.47 17.58
CA GLY A 286 -3.67 7.56 18.55
C GLY A 286 -4.89 6.78 18.03
N PRO A 287 -5.87 7.41 17.33
CA PRO A 287 -7.02 6.69 16.78
C PRO A 287 -6.62 5.63 15.73
N LEU A 288 -5.63 5.92 14.88
CA LEU A 288 -5.12 4.98 13.88
C LEU A 288 -4.36 3.84 14.56
N LEU A 289 -3.48 4.16 15.51
CA LEU A 289 -2.75 3.17 16.30
C LEU A 289 -3.69 2.22 17.04
N ARG A 290 -4.78 2.75 17.62
CA ARG A 290 -5.81 1.92 18.27
C ARG A 290 -6.49 0.97 17.29
N ARG A 291 -6.86 1.46 16.10
CA ARG A 291 -7.48 0.61 15.06
C ARG A 291 -6.52 -0.49 14.60
N ALA A 292 -5.26 -0.14 14.34
CA ALA A 292 -4.22 -1.09 13.96
C ALA A 292 -4.00 -2.14 15.07
N ALA A 293 -3.87 -1.72 16.33
CA ALA A 293 -3.71 -2.62 17.46
C ALA A 293 -4.88 -3.60 17.61
N LEU A 294 -6.13 -3.12 17.46
CA LEU A 294 -7.31 -3.98 17.49
C LEU A 294 -7.34 -4.97 16.33
N LEU A 295 -6.92 -4.57 15.13
CA LEU A 295 -6.82 -5.47 13.99
C LEU A 295 -5.77 -6.56 14.22
N THR A 296 -4.59 -6.19 14.70
CA THR A 296 -3.53 -7.15 15.08
C THR A 296 -4.05 -8.15 16.11
N LEU A 297 -4.72 -7.68 17.16
CA LEU A 297 -5.30 -8.56 18.18
C LEU A 297 -6.31 -9.54 17.58
N LYS A 298 -7.20 -9.06 16.70
CA LYS A 298 -8.18 -9.93 16.01
C LYS A 298 -7.50 -10.99 15.15
N VAL A 299 -6.51 -10.59 14.35
CA VAL A 299 -5.76 -11.52 13.49
C VAL A 299 -5.01 -12.53 14.35
N SER A 300 -4.30 -12.09 15.40
CA SER A 300 -3.55 -12.99 16.29
C SER A 300 -4.45 -14.00 16.99
N LEU A 301 -5.58 -13.56 17.56
CA LEU A 301 -6.50 -14.46 18.26
C LEU A 301 -7.16 -15.47 17.30
N ALA A 302 -7.60 -15.02 16.13
CA ALA A 302 -8.20 -15.91 15.14
C ALA A 302 -7.19 -16.91 14.56
N SER A 303 -5.96 -16.45 14.27
CA SER A 303 -4.88 -17.33 13.78
C SER A 303 -4.49 -18.36 14.84
N MET A 304 -4.38 -17.93 16.11
CA MET A 304 -4.06 -18.83 17.22
C MET A 304 -5.16 -19.89 17.42
N ALA A 305 -6.44 -19.51 17.32
CA ALA A 305 -7.53 -20.46 17.40
C ALA A 305 -7.44 -21.54 16.29
N VAL A 306 -7.11 -21.13 15.06
CA VAL A 306 -6.84 -22.07 13.95
C VAL A 306 -5.62 -22.94 14.27
N ALA A 307 -4.53 -22.35 14.76
CA ALA A 307 -3.30 -23.07 15.08
C ALA A 307 -3.48 -24.14 16.15
N ILE A 308 -4.20 -23.82 17.25
CA ILE A 308 -4.49 -24.75 18.34
C ILE A 308 -5.29 -25.95 17.82
N VAL A 309 -6.40 -25.68 17.11
CA VAL A 309 -7.29 -26.75 16.64
C VAL A 309 -6.59 -27.61 15.59
N ALA A 310 -5.99 -26.98 14.56
CA ALA A 310 -5.32 -27.71 13.50
C ALA A 310 -4.06 -28.42 14.01
N GLY A 311 -3.30 -27.80 14.90
CA GLY A 311 -2.10 -28.39 15.50
C GLY A 311 -2.41 -29.62 16.34
N LEU A 312 -3.48 -29.58 17.15
CA LEU A 312 -3.94 -30.74 17.90
C LEU A 312 -4.36 -31.88 16.96
N LEU A 313 -5.15 -31.58 15.93
CA LEU A 313 -5.56 -32.58 14.94
C LEU A 313 -4.35 -33.19 14.22
N LEU A 314 -3.38 -32.38 13.81
CA LEU A 314 -2.14 -32.85 13.17
C LEU A 314 -1.32 -33.75 14.10
N ALA A 315 -1.20 -33.39 15.38
CA ALA A 315 -0.50 -34.21 16.36
C ALA A 315 -1.17 -35.57 16.56
N LEU A 316 -2.50 -35.59 16.67
CA LEU A 316 -3.29 -36.82 16.80
C LEU A 316 -3.20 -37.69 15.54
N CYS A 317 -3.35 -37.09 14.35
CA CYS A 317 -3.18 -37.78 13.08
C CYS A 317 -1.79 -38.40 12.94
N ARG A 318 -0.75 -37.71 13.44
CA ARG A 318 0.62 -38.21 13.39
C ARG A 318 0.90 -39.34 14.38
N LEU A 319 0.33 -39.28 15.58
CA LEU A 319 0.58 -40.28 16.63
C LEU A 319 -0.32 -41.52 16.52
N PHE A 320 -1.58 -41.33 16.11
CA PHE A 320 -2.62 -42.35 16.20
C PHE A 320 -3.29 -42.67 14.85
N GLY A 321 -2.97 -41.93 13.79
CA GLY A 321 -3.59 -42.15 12.48
C GLY A 321 -3.18 -43.48 11.83
N PRO A 322 -4.08 -44.16 11.12
CA PRO A 322 -3.71 -45.31 10.29
C PRO A 322 -2.87 -44.86 9.10
N LEU A 323 -2.04 -45.75 8.55
CA LEU A 323 -1.31 -45.44 7.32
C LEU A 323 -2.28 -45.13 6.16
N PRO A 324 -2.06 -44.06 5.36
CA PRO A 324 -0.87 -43.20 5.27
C PRO A 324 -0.92 -41.88 6.07
N VAL A 325 -1.87 -41.71 6.99
CA VAL A 325 -2.15 -40.42 7.67
C VAL A 325 -0.95 -39.84 8.42
N PRO A 326 -0.17 -40.61 9.22
CA PRO A 326 1.00 -40.07 9.91
C PRO A 326 2.07 -39.51 8.97
N TRP A 327 2.23 -40.13 7.80
CA TRP A 327 3.19 -39.68 6.80
C TRP A 327 2.77 -38.33 6.23
N LEU A 328 1.50 -38.18 5.84
CA LEU A 328 0.97 -36.90 5.35
C LEU A 328 1.06 -35.79 6.40
N ALA A 329 0.71 -36.08 7.66
CA ALA A 329 0.83 -35.12 8.74
C ALA A 329 2.29 -34.69 8.97
N THR A 330 3.22 -35.65 8.93
CA THR A 330 4.66 -35.35 9.03
C THR A 330 5.13 -34.48 7.88
N THR A 331 4.80 -34.84 6.64
CA THR A 331 5.16 -34.04 5.46
C THR A 331 4.65 -32.61 5.56
N TYR A 332 3.38 -32.42 5.95
CA TYR A 332 2.83 -31.08 6.17
C TYR A 332 3.64 -30.30 7.22
N ILE A 333 3.91 -30.90 8.38
CA ILE A 333 4.62 -30.25 9.50
C ILE A 333 6.03 -29.83 9.05
N GLU A 334 6.77 -30.73 8.40
CA GLU A 334 8.13 -30.44 7.94
C GLU A 334 8.16 -29.35 6.86
N VAL A 335 7.23 -29.38 5.90
CA VAL A 335 7.14 -28.34 4.85
C VAL A 335 6.77 -26.98 5.45
N MET A 336 5.77 -26.93 6.33
CA MET A 336 5.31 -25.67 6.91
C MET A 336 6.35 -25.04 7.84
N ARG A 337 7.11 -25.86 8.59
CA ARG A 337 8.22 -25.37 9.43
C ARG A 337 9.47 -25.03 8.62
N GLY A 338 9.66 -25.67 7.47
CA GLY A 338 10.80 -25.46 6.57
C GLY A 338 10.64 -24.30 5.59
N THR A 339 9.46 -23.71 5.45
CA THR A 339 9.19 -22.61 4.52
C THR A 339 8.96 -21.27 5.25
N PRO A 340 9.55 -20.15 4.79
CA PRO A 340 9.33 -18.85 5.40
C PRO A 340 7.85 -18.44 5.39
N LEU A 341 7.34 -18.01 6.55
CA LEU A 341 5.95 -17.54 6.72
C LEU A 341 5.57 -16.45 5.71
N LEU A 342 6.49 -15.53 5.42
CA LEU A 342 6.24 -14.46 4.44
C LEU A 342 5.92 -15.02 3.06
N ILE A 343 6.66 -16.02 2.60
CA ILE A 343 6.42 -16.68 1.30
C ILE A 343 5.06 -17.38 1.32
N GLN A 344 4.69 -18.03 2.42
CA GLN A 344 3.38 -18.67 2.55
C GLN A 344 2.24 -17.64 2.46
N LEU A 345 2.37 -16.51 3.16
CA LEU A 345 1.37 -15.43 3.10
C LEU A 345 1.28 -14.83 1.71
N LEU A 346 2.41 -14.58 1.04
CA LEU A 346 2.45 -14.09 -0.34
C LEU A 346 1.78 -15.10 -1.29
N PHE A 347 2.05 -16.39 -1.16
CA PHE A 347 1.42 -17.41 -1.99
C PHE A 347 -0.09 -17.53 -1.74
N ILE A 348 -0.53 -17.51 -0.47
CA ILE A 348 -1.95 -17.57 -0.12
C ILE A 348 -2.68 -16.34 -0.64
N PHE A 349 -2.07 -15.16 -0.51
CA PHE A 349 -2.71 -13.91 -0.87
C PHE A 349 -2.63 -13.66 -2.39
N TYR A 350 -1.44 -13.73 -2.99
CA TYR A 350 -1.23 -13.42 -4.41
C TYR A 350 -1.24 -14.63 -5.35
N GLY A 351 -0.86 -15.83 -4.88
CA GLY A 351 -0.81 -17.06 -5.69
C GLY A 351 -2.16 -17.74 -5.91
N LEU A 352 -2.91 -18.02 -4.83
CA LEU A 352 -4.22 -18.69 -4.90
C LEU A 352 -5.27 -18.03 -5.85
N PRO A 353 -5.30 -16.70 -6.02
CA PRO A 353 -6.16 -16.07 -7.02
C PRO A 353 -6.00 -16.61 -8.45
N HIS A 354 -4.82 -17.09 -8.84
CA HIS A 354 -4.59 -17.65 -10.19
C HIS A 354 -5.34 -18.96 -10.44
N ILE A 355 -5.71 -19.70 -9.38
CA ILE A 355 -6.54 -20.90 -9.46
C ILE A 355 -8.00 -20.63 -9.07
N GLY A 356 -8.40 -19.35 -9.02
CA GLY A 356 -9.78 -18.91 -8.74
C GLY A 356 -10.11 -18.70 -7.26
N LEU A 357 -9.17 -18.95 -6.34
CA LEU A 357 -9.39 -18.80 -4.90
C LEU A 357 -8.96 -17.41 -4.41
N ARG A 358 -9.93 -16.51 -4.26
CA ARG A 358 -9.70 -15.13 -3.79
C ARG A 358 -10.07 -14.99 -2.32
N LEU A 359 -9.05 -14.96 -1.46
CA LEU A 359 -9.23 -14.72 -0.03
C LEU A 359 -9.13 -13.22 0.29
N SER A 360 -9.96 -12.78 1.25
CA SER A 360 -9.81 -11.43 1.82
C SER A 360 -8.45 -11.31 2.55
N PRO A 361 -7.87 -10.10 2.67
CA PRO A 361 -6.61 -9.91 3.41
C PRO A 361 -6.67 -10.47 4.83
N PHE A 362 -7.79 -10.26 5.53
CA PHE A 362 -8.00 -10.78 6.88
C PHE A 362 -7.99 -12.31 6.89
N THR A 363 -8.74 -12.96 5.99
CA THR A 363 -8.83 -14.43 5.91
C THR A 363 -7.50 -15.04 5.50
N ALA A 364 -6.81 -14.45 4.53
CA ALA A 364 -5.49 -14.90 4.08
C ALA A 364 -4.46 -14.84 5.21
N SER A 365 -4.44 -13.75 5.98
CA SER A 365 -3.59 -13.63 7.16
C SER A 365 -3.93 -14.65 8.24
N VAL A 366 -5.22 -14.83 8.56
CA VAL A 366 -5.65 -15.81 9.58
C VAL A 366 -5.30 -17.24 9.19
N LEU A 367 -5.53 -17.62 7.93
CA LEU A 367 -5.20 -18.96 7.44
C LEU A 367 -3.69 -19.16 7.32
N GLY A 368 -2.96 -18.21 6.74
CA GLY A 368 -1.52 -18.35 6.57
C GLY A 368 -0.77 -18.42 7.89
N LEU A 369 -1.08 -17.50 8.83
CA LEU A 369 -0.54 -17.56 10.18
C LEU A 369 -1.01 -18.82 10.91
N GLY A 370 -2.31 -19.11 10.92
CA GLY A 370 -2.86 -20.25 11.64
C GLY A 370 -2.30 -21.59 11.18
N LEU A 371 -2.22 -21.82 9.87
CA LEU A 371 -1.69 -23.07 9.29
C LEU A 371 -0.18 -23.21 9.52
N ASN A 372 0.58 -22.12 9.43
CA ASN A 372 2.01 -22.13 9.74
C ASN A 372 2.26 -22.50 11.22
N TYR A 373 1.59 -21.81 12.14
CA TYR A 373 1.74 -22.05 13.57
C TYR A 373 1.16 -23.40 14.01
N ALA A 374 0.14 -23.93 13.33
CA ALA A 374 -0.39 -25.27 13.58
C ALA A 374 0.69 -26.36 13.50
N ALA A 375 1.66 -26.23 12.61
CA ALA A 375 2.76 -27.18 12.50
C ALA A 375 3.67 -27.17 13.74
N SER A 376 3.90 -25.99 14.32
CA SER A 376 4.66 -25.83 15.57
C SER A 376 3.86 -26.34 16.77
N GLU A 377 2.57 -25.99 16.87
CA GLU A 377 1.67 -26.51 17.92
C GLU A 377 1.58 -28.05 17.87
N ALA A 378 1.55 -28.64 16.68
CA ALA A 378 1.53 -30.10 16.53
C ALA A 378 2.77 -30.77 17.16
N GLU A 379 3.96 -30.16 17.07
CA GLU A 379 5.16 -30.66 17.75
C GLU A 379 5.09 -30.50 19.26
N ILE A 380 4.57 -29.37 19.74
CA ILE A 380 4.40 -29.11 21.18
C ILE A 380 3.44 -30.16 21.77
N TYR A 381 2.29 -30.39 21.14
CA TYR A 381 1.35 -31.42 21.57
C TYR A 381 1.96 -32.82 21.51
N ARG A 382 2.65 -33.15 20.41
CA ARG A 382 3.32 -34.45 20.28
C ARG A 382 4.35 -34.67 21.38
N ALA A 383 5.19 -33.68 21.66
CA ALA A 383 6.18 -33.75 22.73
C ALA A 383 5.50 -33.88 24.11
N GLY A 384 4.42 -33.12 24.34
CA GLY A 384 3.62 -33.23 25.56
C GLY A 384 3.04 -34.62 25.77
N LEU A 385 2.41 -35.19 24.74
CA LEU A 385 1.83 -36.54 24.78
C LEU A 385 2.89 -37.62 25.03
N LEU A 386 4.05 -37.51 24.38
CA LEU A 386 5.15 -38.47 24.54
C LEU A 386 5.93 -38.30 25.86
N SER A 387 5.76 -37.19 26.57
CA SER A 387 6.40 -36.96 27.87
C SER A 387 5.75 -37.73 29.02
N VAL A 388 4.55 -38.29 28.81
CA VAL A 388 3.83 -39.08 29.82
C VAL A 388 4.62 -40.35 30.14
N PRO A 389 4.98 -40.61 31.42
CA PRO A 389 5.78 -41.78 31.79
C PRO A 389 5.13 -43.10 31.40
N ALA A 390 5.95 -44.06 30.96
CA ALA A 390 5.48 -45.39 30.51
C ALA A 390 4.62 -46.13 31.55
N GLY A 391 4.84 -45.91 32.86
CA GLY A 391 4.05 -46.51 33.92
C GLY A 391 2.55 -46.15 33.89
N GLN A 392 2.20 -44.94 33.41
CA GLN A 392 0.81 -44.52 33.26
C GLN A 392 0.14 -45.27 32.09
N TRP A 393 0.87 -45.46 30.99
CA TRP A 393 0.42 -46.27 29.87
C TRP A 393 0.23 -47.74 30.27
N HIS A 394 1.17 -48.31 31.04
CA HIS A 394 1.04 -49.69 31.54
C HIS A 394 -0.19 -49.87 32.45
N ALA A 395 -0.53 -48.88 33.28
CA ALA A 395 -1.73 -48.91 34.10
C ALA A 395 -3.01 -48.85 33.24
N ALA A 396 -3.04 -48.01 32.20
CA ALA A 396 -4.14 -47.96 31.25
C ALA A 396 -4.33 -49.29 30.50
N TYR A 397 -3.24 -49.91 30.04
CA TYR A 397 -3.26 -51.24 29.44
C TYR A 397 -3.78 -52.33 30.40
N ALA A 398 -3.42 -52.26 31.68
CA ALA A 398 -3.93 -53.19 32.70
C ALA A 398 -5.44 -53.04 32.94
N LEU A 399 -6.02 -51.86 32.68
CA LEU A 399 -7.46 -51.60 32.70
C LEU A 399 -8.17 -52.00 31.37
N GLY A 400 -7.45 -52.61 30.43
CA GLY A 400 -7.99 -53.07 29.15
C GLY A 400 -8.08 -51.99 28.08
N LEU A 401 -7.51 -50.80 28.31
CA LEU A 401 -7.40 -49.76 27.30
C LEU A 401 -6.27 -50.10 26.31
N THR A 402 -6.48 -49.85 25.03
CA THR A 402 -5.43 -49.97 23.99
C THR A 402 -4.75 -48.63 23.77
N TRP A 403 -3.60 -48.55 23.10
CA TRP A 403 -2.93 -47.27 22.80
C TRP A 403 -3.85 -46.20 22.15
N ALA A 404 -4.90 -46.63 21.44
CA ALA A 404 -5.86 -45.76 20.79
C ALA A 404 -7.00 -45.28 21.72
N ASN A 405 -7.22 -45.99 22.83
CA ASN A 405 -8.33 -45.76 23.78
C ASN A 405 -7.86 -45.49 25.23
N ALA A 406 -6.54 -45.55 25.48
CA ALA A 406 -5.83 -45.22 26.71
C ALA A 406 -5.48 -43.73 26.71
#